data_AF-A0A3D4HA57-F1
#
_entry.id   AF-A0A3D4HA57-F1
#
_cell.length_a   1.000
_cell.length_b   1.000
_cell.length_c   1.000
_cell.angle_alpha   90.00
_cell.angle_beta   90.00
_cell.angle_gamma   90.00
#
_symmetry.space_group_name_H-M   'P 1'
#
loop_
_entity.id
_entity.type
_entity.pdbx_description
1 polymer ?
#
loop_
_entity_poly.entity_id
_entity_poly.type
_entity_poly.pdbx_seq_one_letter_code
_entity_poly.pdbx_strand_id
1 'polypeptide(L)'
;MSLKADSIFLCRNAFTLIELMLTMALIALLSSLFIWNIQSLLKQGELEALQNELWSAVEKAKQSAVFNRVPHRVRFDEKLQAFLVSADGEEVPFQVDTSGLGEGIEIEVIFKLMLPRDGYRLIRGELVTHREIETITFFPDGTCTPFSVDLKIAEYESSYQIDPWTGSQMTKPEEDDA
;
A
#
# COMPACT_ATOMS: atom_id res chain seq x y z
N MET A 1 3.08 -73.74 -33.53
CA MET A 1 2.29 -72.76 -32.76
C MET A 1 2.88 -71.40 -33.11
N SER A 2 2.24 -70.69 -34.05
CA SER A 2 2.78 -69.45 -34.66
C SER A 2 2.11 -68.26 -33.99
N LEU A 3 2.87 -67.46 -33.25
CA LEU A 3 2.39 -66.21 -32.65
C LEU A 3 2.63 -65.08 -33.65
N LYS A 4 1.53 -64.64 -34.29
CA LYS A 4 1.46 -63.39 -35.04
C LYS A 4 1.59 -62.24 -34.03
N ALA A 5 2.65 -61.44 -34.15
CA ALA A 5 2.72 -60.15 -33.49
C ALA A 5 1.84 -59.17 -34.28
N ASP A 6 0.64 -58.90 -33.76
CA ASP A 6 -0.18 -57.79 -34.24
C ASP A 6 0.54 -56.49 -33.91
N SER A 7 0.88 -55.77 -34.97
CA SER A 7 1.46 -54.43 -34.91
C SER A 7 0.35 -53.46 -34.54
N ILE A 8 0.38 -52.99 -33.30
CA ILE A 8 -0.44 -51.87 -32.83
C ILE A 8 0.05 -50.62 -33.57
N PHE A 9 -0.63 -50.27 -34.67
CA PHE A 9 -0.53 -48.96 -35.29
C PHE A 9 -1.00 -47.91 -34.26
N LEU A 10 -0.06 -47.33 -33.52
CA LEU A 10 -0.28 -46.02 -32.93
C LEU A 10 -0.41 -45.05 -34.10
N CYS A 11 -1.64 -44.61 -34.41
CA CYS A 11 -1.89 -43.39 -35.17
C CYS A 11 -1.31 -42.22 -34.37
N ARG A 12 -0.01 -42.00 -34.52
CA ARG A 12 0.74 -40.92 -33.90
C ARG A 12 0.58 -39.71 -34.81
N ASN A 13 -0.52 -38.99 -34.64
CA ASN A 13 -0.66 -37.65 -35.22
C ASN A 13 0.39 -36.76 -34.54
N ALA A 14 1.56 -36.66 -35.18
CA ALA A 14 2.58 -35.72 -34.79
C ALA A 14 2.11 -34.30 -35.19
N PHE A 15 2.37 -33.33 -34.32
CA PHE A 15 2.11 -31.92 -34.59
C PHE A 15 2.80 -31.51 -35.89
N THR A 16 2.07 -30.79 -36.75
CA THR A 16 2.65 -30.29 -38.00
C THR A 16 3.64 -29.17 -37.70
N LEU A 17 4.62 -28.96 -38.58
CA LEU A 17 5.63 -27.91 -38.40
C LEU A 17 4.97 -26.52 -38.27
N ILE A 18 3.91 -26.28 -39.05
CA ILE A 18 3.12 -25.05 -38.99
C ILE A 18 2.42 -24.88 -37.63
N GLU A 19 1.92 -25.95 -37.03
CA GLU A 19 1.24 -25.94 -35.73
C GLU A 19 2.23 -25.69 -34.58
N LEU A 20 3.45 -26.25 -34.67
CA LEU A 20 4.51 -25.95 -33.72
C LEU A 20 4.98 -24.50 -33.81
N MET A 21 5.09 -23.94 -35.02
CA MET A 21 5.38 -22.51 -35.19
C MET A 21 4.25 -21.62 -34.65
N LEU A 22 3.00 -21.99 -34.90
CA LEU A 22 1.83 -21.24 -34.42
C LEU A 22 1.73 -21.24 -32.89
N THR A 23 1.95 -22.39 -32.25
CA THR A 23 1.94 -22.52 -30.79
C THR A 23 3.07 -21.73 -30.14
N MET A 24 4.29 -21.76 -30.69
CA MET A 24 5.38 -20.91 -30.18
C MET A 24 5.07 -19.42 -30.34
N ALA A 25 4.48 -19.00 -31.47
CA ALA A 25 4.06 -17.62 -31.67
C ALA A 25 3.00 -17.17 -30.66
N LEU A 26 2.02 -18.04 -30.37
CA LEU A 26 1.00 -17.79 -29.36
C LEU A 26 1.60 -17.68 -27.94
N ILE A 27 2.50 -18.59 -27.57
CA ILE A 27 3.18 -18.54 -26.26
C ILE A 27 4.00 -17.26 -26.14
N ALA A 28 4.75 -16.86 -27.18
CA ALA A 28 5.54 -15.64 -27.16
C ALA A 28 4.67 -14.38 -26.98
N LEU A 29 3.53 -14.31 -27.67
CA LEU A 29 2.57 -13.23 -27.52
C LEU A 29 1.99 -13.20 -26.10
N LEU A 30 1.55 -14.34 -25.57
CA LEU A 30 1.00 -14.42 -24.22
C LEU A 30 2.06 -14.06 -23.16
N SER A 31 3.28 -14.58 -23.27
CA SER A 31 4.37 -14.27 -22.34
C SER A 31 4.69 -12.78 -22.27
N SER A 32 4.56 -12.05 -23.40
CA SER A 32 4.81 -10.60 -23.41
C SER A 32 3.82 -9.81 -22.54
N LEU A 33 2.56 -10.22 -22.48
CA LEU A 33 1.52 -9.57 -21.68
C LEU A 33 1.68 -9.85 -20.18
N PHE A 34 2.18 -11.03 -19.82
CA PHE A 34 2.39 -11.42 -18.43
C PHE A 34 3.45 -10.57 -17.73
N ILE A 35 4.53 -10.20 -18.43
CA ILE A 35 5.65 -9.45 -17.85
C ILE A 35 5.20 -8.06 -17.35
N TRP A 36 4.38 -7.37 -18.14
CA TRP A 36 3.86 -6.04 -17.76
C TRP A 36 2.88 -6.13 -16.59
N ASN A 37 1.98 -7.12 -16.61
CA ASN A 37 0.92 -7.23 -15.61
C ASN A 37 1.47 -7.55 -14.21
N ILE A 38 2.50 -8.40 -14.11
CA ILE A 38 3.13 -8.78 -12.83
C ILE A 38 3.72 -7.55 -12.12
N GLN A 39 4.37 -6.63 -12.84
CA GLN A 39 4.92 -5.41 -12.23
C GLN A 39 3.84 -4.50 -11.66
N SER A 40 2.69 -4.39 -12.31
CA SER A 40 1.56 -3.60 -11.81
C SER A 40 0.94 -4.23 -10.55
N LEU A 41 0.81 -5.55 -10.51
CA LEU A 41 0.24 -6.26 -9.37
C LEU A 41 1.16 -6.21 -8.14
N LEU A 42 2.48 -6.31 -8.34
CA LEU A 42 3.45 -6.19 -7.25
C LEU A 42 3.37 -4.82 -6.58
N LYS A 43 3.37 -3.74 -7.37
CA LYS A 43 3.25 -2.36 -6.87
C LYS A 43 1.96 -2.12 -6.09
N GLN A 44 0.85 -2.70 -6.55
CA GLN A 44 -0.42 -2.62 -5.83
C GLN A 44 -0.35 -3.37 -4.48
N GLY A 45 0.19 -4.59 -4.47
CA GLY A 45 0.35 -5.36 -3.23
C GLY A 45 1.25 -4.67 -2.19
N GLU A 46 2.22 -3.89 -2.63
CA GLU A 46 3.11 -3.13 -1.76
C GLU A 46 2.46 -1.86 -1.20
N LEU A 47 1.61 -1.19 -1.98
CA LEU A 47 0.77 -0.11 -1.46
C LEU A 47 -0.17 -0.63 -0.37
N GLU A 48 -0.74 -1.82 -0.58
CA GLU A 48 -1.55 -2.50 0.42
C GLU A 48 -0.70 -2.86 1.66
N ALA A 49 0.53 -3.33 1.50
CA ALA A 49 1.44 -3.60 2.62
C ALA A 49 1.78 -2.32 3.41
N LEU A 50 2.13 -1.22 2.73
CA LEU A 50 2.37 0.08 3.35
C LEU A 50 1.14 0.58 4.13
N GLN A 51 -0.04 0.44 3.54
CA GLN A 51 -1.31 0.75 4.19
C GLN A 51 -1.54 -0.11 5.44
N ASN A 52 -1.29 -1.42 5.35
CA ASN A 52 -1.48 -2.34 6.47
C ASN A 52 -0.54 -2.05 7.64
N GLU A 53 0.71 -1.69 7.34
CA GLU A 53 1.70 -1.30 8.36
C GLU A 53 1.37 0.06 8.99
N LEU A 54 0.89 1.03 8.20
CA LEU A 54 0.35 2.28 8.73
C LEU A 54 -0.75 2.00 9.76
N TRP A 55 -1.75 1.19 9.39
CA TRP A 55 -2.88 0.89 10.29
C TRP A 55 -2.45 0.10 11.51
N SER A 56 -1.48 -0.80 11.37
CA SER A 56 -0.88 -1.54 12.49
C SER A 56 -0.18 -0.60 13.47
N ALA A 57 0.61 0.36 12.96
CA ALA A 57 1.27 1.37 13.77
C ALA A 57 0.28 2.31 14.47
N VAL A 58 -0.77 2.76 13.76
CA VAL A 58 -1.85 3.59 14.31
C VAL A 58 -2.61 2.87 15.41
N GLU A 59 -3.03 1.62 15.17
CA GLU A 59 -3.76 0.83 16.16
C GLU A 59 -2.90 0.56 17.40
N LYS A 60 -1.61 0.23 17.20
CA LYS A 60 -0.67 0.08 18.31
C LYS A 60 -0.53 1.37 19.11
N ALA A 61 -0.28 2.50 18.44
CA ALA A 61 -0.09 3.78 19.09
C ALA A 61 -1.32 4.17 19.91
N LYS A 62 -2.53 4.00 19.33
CA LYS A 62 -3.81 4.26 20.02
C LYS A 62 -3.98 3.37 21.25
N GLN A 63 -3.84 2.05 21.09
CA GLN A 63 -3.99 1.11 22.20
C GLN A 63 -2.98 1.42 23.31
N SER A 64 -1.70 1.55 22.96
CA SER A 64 -0.65 1.83 23.94
C SER A 64 -0.81 3.19 24.61
N ALA A 65 -1.30 4.22 23.91
CA ALA A 65 -1.59 5.51 24.53
C ALA A 65 -2.67 5.42 25.61
N VAL A 66 -3.77 4.72 25.32
CA VAL A 66 -4.88 4.52 26.26
C VAL A 66 -4.45 3.63 27.44
N PHE A 67 -3.77 2.51 27.17
CA PHE A 67 -3.37 1.57 28.22
C PHE A 67 -2.27 2.12 29.14
N ASN A 68 -1.23 2.72 28.57
CA ASN A 68 -0.09 3.23 29.34
C ASN A 68 -0.34 4.63 29.91
N ARG A 69 -1.43 5.28 29.49
CA ARG A 69 -1.79 6.67 29.85
C ARG A 69 -0.69 7.69 29.51
N VAL A 70 0.08 7.43 28.46
CA VAL A 70 1.15 8.29 27.97
C VAL A 70 0.89 8.59 26.49
N PRO A 71 1.07 9.82 26.00
CA PRO A 71 0.92 10.12 24.58
C PRO A 71 1.91 9.30 23.73
N HIS A 72 1.39 8.64 22.70
CA HIS A 72 2.22 7.92 21.72
C HIS A 72 2.25 8.70 20.42
N ARG A 73 3.41 8.72 19.77
CA ARG A 73 3.61 9.47 18.54
C ARG A 73 4.00 8.54 17.40
N VAL A 74 3.44 8.76 16.22
CA VAL A 74 3.79 8.00 15.01
C VAL A 74 4.48 8.92 14.02
N ARG A 75 5.62 8.46 13.50
CA ARG A 75 6.41 9.12 12.45
C ARG A 75 6.78 8.08 11.39
N PHE A 76 6.93 8.50 10.15
CA PHE A 76 7.53 7.67 9.11
C PHE A 76 9.03 7.97 8.99
N ASP A 77 9.85 6.92 8.92
CA ASP A 77 11.29 7.05 8.66
C ASP A 77 11.61 6.52 7.27
N GLU A 78 11.92 7.44 6.35
CA GLU A 78 12.20 7.11 4.94
C GLU A 78 13.44 6.22 4.79
N LYS A 79 14.42 6.32 5.70
CA LYS A 79 15.66 5.54 5.61
C LYS A 79 15.44 4.09 6.04
N LEU A 80 14.63 3.91 7.07
CA LEU A 80 14.28 2.59 7.60
C LEU A 80 13.06 1.97 6.88
N GLN A 81 12.36 2.76 6.04
CA GLN A 81 11.08 2.41 5.43
C GLN A 81 10.11 1.82 6.46
N ALA A 82 9.99 2.51 7.60
CA ALA A 82 9.25 2.00 8.75
C ALA A 82 8.44 3.11 9.43
N PHE A 83 7.27 2.74 9.95
CA PHE A 83 6.55 3.58 10.89
C PHE A 83 7.13 3.39 12.29
N LEU A 84 7.53 4.48 12.92
CA LEU A 84 8.08 4.49 14.26
C LEU A 84 7.02 4.97 15.23
N VAL A 85 6.64 4.10 16.17
CA VAL A 85 5.77 4.46 17.28
C VAL A 85 6.64 4.77 18.49
N SER A 86 6.67 6.03 18.90
CA SER A 86 7.49 6.49 20.02
C SER A 86 6.65 6.84 21.25
N ALA A 87 7.11 6.42 22.43
CA ALA A 87 6.58 6.84 23.72
C ALA A 87 7.70 6.88 24.77
N ASP A 88 7.81 8.00 25.48
CA ASP A 88 8.77 8.19 26.59
C ASP A 88 10.23 7.79 26.27
N GLY A 89 10.65 7.93 25.01
CA GLY A 89 11.99 7.60 24.53
C GLY A 89 12.18 6.17 24.00
N GLU A 90 11.18 5.29 24.12
CA GLU A 90 11.16 4.00 23.44
C GLU A 90 10.52 4.15 22.05
N GLU A 91 11.16 3.57 21.03
CA GLU A 91 10.65 3.53 19.65
C GLU A 91 10.41 2.09 19.22
N VAL A 92 9.19 1.80 18.77
CA VAL A 92 8.80 0.51 18.20
C VAL A 92 8.68 0.66 16.69
N PRO A 93 9.53 -0.01 15.88
CA PRO A 93 9.45 0.04 14.43
C PRO A 93 8.43 -0.94 13.86
N PHE A 94 7.66 -0.48 12.88
CA PHE A 94 6.76 -1.25 12.03
C PHE A 94 7.34 -1.18 10.61
N GLN A 95 8.06 -2.23 10.23
CA GLN A 95 8.77 -2.29 8.95
C GLN A 95 7.80 -2.58 7.81
N VAL A 96 7.88 -1.77 6.77
CA VAL A 96 7.16 -2.02 5.52
C VAL A 96 7.94 -3.06 4.73
N ASP A 97 7.30 -4.16 4.34
CA ASP A 97 7.93 -5.15 3.48
C ASP A 97 8.06 -4.58 2.06
N THR A 98 9.26 -4.08 1.77
CA THR A 98 9.62 -3.48 0.48
C THR A 98 10.46 -4.43 -0.38
N SER A 99 10.57 -5.71 0.00
CA SER A 99 11.44 -6.69 -0.65
C SER A 99 11.07 -6.96 -2.12
N GLY A 100 9.85 -6.64 -2.54
CA GLY A 100 9.38 -6.75 -3.92
C GLY A 100 9.69 -5.54 -4.80
N LEU A 101 10.08 -4.40 -4.19
CA LEU A 101 10.38 -3.17 -4.89
C LEU A 101 11.75 -3.37 -5.55
N GLY A 102 11.79 -3.38 -6.88
CA GLY A 102 13.05 -3.26 -7.59
C GLY A 102 13.85 -2.08 -7.03
N GLU A 103 15.17 -2.22 -6.89
CA GLU A 103 16.05 -1.19 -6.34
C GLU A 103 15.72 0.19 -6.98
N GLY A 104 15.19 1.12 -6.18
CA GLY A 104 14.92 2.50 -6.62
C GLY A 104 13.46 2.97 -6.62
N ILE A 105 12.50 2.23 -6.05
CA ILE A 105 11.15 2.79 -5.86
C ILE A 105 11.12 3.67 -4.61
N GLU A 106 10.77 4.94 -4.82
CA GLU A 106 10.63 5.95 -3.78
C GLU A 106 9.27 5.81 -3.10
N ILE A 107 9.30 5.65 -1.77
CA ILE A 107 8.12 5.62 -0.92
C ILE A 107 8.06 6.97 -0.22
N GLU A 108 6.96 7.69 -0.44
CA GLU A 108 6.71 8.97 0.22
C GLU A 108 5.46 8.85 1.08
N VAL A 109 5.59 9.22 2.36
CA VAL A 109 4.48 9.24 3.32
C VAL A 109 4.37 10.64 3.90
N ILE A 110 3.24 11.30 3.63
CA ILE A 110 3.03 12.70 4.05
C ILE A 110 1.87 12.74 5.03
N PHE A 111 2.15 13.12 6.28
CA PHE A 111 1.10 13.42 7.25
C PHE A 111 0.71 14.89 7.16
N LYS A 112 -0.60 15.16 7.15
CA LYS A 112 -1.17 16.51 7.05
C LYS A 112 -2.15 16.75 8.19
N LEU A 113 -1.89 17.75 9.02
CA LEU A 113 -2.81 18.27 10.02
C LEU A 113 -4.04 18.89 9.34
N MET A 114 -5.23 18.44 9.74
CA MET A 114 -6.49 19.06 9.36
C MET A 114 -6.78 20.29 10.22
N LEU A 115 -6.94 21.45 9.57
CA LEU A 115 -7.30 22.69 10.25
C LEU A 115 -8.83 22.77 10.47
N PRO A 116 -9.30 23.30 11.62
CA PRO A 116 -10.73 23.49 11.86
C PRO A 116 -11.39 24.36 10.80
N ARG A 117 -12.68 24.10 10.50
CA ARG A 117 -13.47 24.89 9.54
C ARG A 117 -13.59 26.38 9.89
N ASP A 118 -13.44 26.77 11.15
CA ASP A 118 -13.45 28.20 11.53
C ASP A 118 -12.03 28.82 11.56
N GLY A 119 -11.00 28.02 11.27
CA GLY A 119 -9.59 28.38 11.33
C GLY A 119 -8.92 28.59 9.97
N TYR A 120 -9.71 28.80 8.91
CA TYR A 120 -9.21 29.04 7.57
C TYR A 120 -8.28 30.25 7.53
N ARG A 121 -6.99 30.00 7.40
CA ARG A 121 -6.00 31.04 7.14
C ARG A 121 -5.73 31.06 5.65
N LEU A 122 -5.99 32.22 5.04
CA LEU A 122 -5.53 32.48 3.69
C LEU A 122 -4.02 32.71 3.75
N ILE A 123 -3.24 31.76 3.24
CA ILE A 123 -1.82 32.00 2.99
C ILE A 123 -1.73 32.46 1.55
N ARG A 124 -1.32 33.72 1.33
CA ARG A 124 -1.15 34.30 -0.01
C ARG A 124 -2.41 34.29 -0.89
N GLY A 125 -3.59 34.30 -0.27
CA GLY A 125 -4.88 34.27 -0.97
C GLY A 125 -5.41 32.87 -1.28
N GLU A 126 -4.68 31.82 -0.90
CA GLU A 126 -5.11 30.43 -1.05
C GLU A 126 -5.62 29.88 0.29
N LEU A 127 -6.74 29.15 0.23
CA LEU A 127 -7.38 28.54 1.39
C LEU A 127 -6.57 27.32 1.85
N VAL A 128 -5.78 27.48 2.92
CA VAL A 128 -5.01 26.36 3.47
C VAL A 128 -5.89 25.57 4.41
N THR A 129 -6.30 24.38 3.97
CA THR A 129 -7.12 23.43 4.72
C THR A 129 -6.28 22.38 5.45
N HIS A 130 -5.05 22.16 4.99
CA HIS A 130 -4.13 21.14 5.50
C HIS A 130 -2.73 21.71 5.70
N ARG A 131 -2.01 21.25 6.73
CA ARG A 131 -0.60 21.60 6.99
C ARG A 131 0.21 20.33 7.18
N GLU A 132 1.31 20.18 6.47
CA GLU A 132 2.22 19.04 6.66
C GLU A 132 2.82 19.01 8.08
N ILE A 133 2.85 17.81 8.66
CA ILE A 133 3.38 17.53 10.00
C ILE A 133 4.29 16.31 9.92
N GLU A 134 5.35 16.31 10.71
CA GLU A 134 6.29 15.18 10.74
C GLU A 134 5.79 14.03 11.62
N THR A 135 4.87 14.31 12.54
CA THR A 135 4.50 13.38 13.61
C THR A 135 3.06 13.56 14.02
N ILE A 136 2.33 12.46 14.11
CA ILE A 136 0.96 12.40 14.64
C ILE A 136 0.99 11.94 16.09
N THR A 137 0.12 12.48 16.93
CA THR A 137 0.06 12.14 18.37
C THR A 137 -1.30 11.53 18.72
N PHE A 138 -1.26 10.39 19.41
CA PHE A 138 -2.38 9.72 20.06
C PHE A 138 -2.34 9.99 21.55
N PHE A 139 -3.46 10.44 22.09
CA PHE A 139 -3.56 10.88 23.48
C PHE A 139 -4.14 9.78 24.39
N PRO A 140 -3.84 9.83 25.69
CA PRO A 140 -4.37 8.88 26.68
C PRO A 140 -5.88 8.79 26.80
N ASP A 141 -6.61 9.81 26.35
CA ASP A 141 -8.06 9.90 26.36
C ASP A 141 -8.72 9.20 25.16
N GLY A 142 -7.91 8.63 24.25
CA GLY A 142 -8.36 7.97 23.03
C GLY A 142 -8.51 8.91 21.83
N THR A 143 -8.28 10.22 22.01
CA THR A 143 -8.28 11.18 20.91
C THR A 143 -6.94 11.15 20.16
N CYS A 144 -6.94 11.67 18.94
CA CYS A 144 -5.71 11.87 18.18
C CYS A 144 -5.64 13.27 17.56
N THR A 145 -4.44 13.63 17.13
CA THR A 145 -4.22 14.83 16.32
C THR A 145 -5.06 14.73 15.05
N PRO A 146 -5.93 15.69 14.67
CA PRO A 146 -6.69 15.62 13.42
C PRO A 146 -5.75 15.57 12.20
N PHE A 147 -5.70 14.44 11.49
CA PHE A 147 -4.75 14.28 10.38
C PHE A 147 -5.33 13.54 9.19
N SER A 148 -4.81 13.86 8.00
CA SER A 148 -4.87 13.03 6.81
C SER A 148 -3.47 12.51 6.49
N VAL A 149 -3.40 11.40 5.78
CA VAL A 149 -2.14 10.78 5.36
C VAL A 149 -2.22 10.45 3.88
N ASP A 150 -1.19 10.87 3.15
CA ASP A 150 -1.00 10.51 1.76
C ASP A 150 0.14 9.50 1.67
N LEU A 151 -0.16 8.34 1.10
CA LEU A 151 0.79 7.27 0.82
C LEU A 151 1.06 7.26 -0.68
N LYS A 152 2.33 7.39 -1.06
CA LYS A 152 2.75 7.35 -2.47
C LYS A 152 3.81 6.30 -2.68
N ILE A 153 3.60 5.49 -3.69
CA ILE A 153 4.58 4.51 -4.19
C ILE A 153 4.63 4.64 -5.71
N ALA A 154 5.77 5.11 -6.22
CA ALA A 154 5.96 5.40 -7.64
C ALA A 154 4.85 6.32 -8.21
N GLU A 155 3.94 5.78 -9.04
CA GLU A 155 2.83 6.52 -9.67
C GLU A 155 1.49 6.34 -8.94
N TYR A 156 1.44 5.49 -7.92
CA TYR A 156 0.23 5.22 -7.16
C TYR A 156 0.19 6.09 -5.91
N GLU A 157 -0.95 6.74 -5.68
CA GLU A 157 -1.21 7.58 -4.52
C GLU A 157 -2.53 7.16 -3.87
N SER A 158 -2.52 7.01 -2.54
CA SER A 158 -3.73 6.82 -1.74
C SER A 158 -3.75 7.83 -0.59
N SER A 159 -4.90 8.47 -0.41
CA SER A 159 -5.10 9.49 0.62
C SER A 159 -6.21 9.07 1.56
N TYR A 160 -5.93 9.13 2.86
CA TYR A 160 -6.84 8.74 3.92
C TYR A 160 -7.05 9.91 4.88
N GLN A 161 -8.31 10.18 5.20
CA GLN A 161 -8.69 11.16 6.21
C GLN A 161 -9.08 10.42 7.49
N ILE A 162 -8.53 10.83 8.65
CA ILE A 162 -8.76 10.16 9.92
C ILE A 162 -9.67 11.01 10.81
N ASP A 163 -10.69 10.37 11.40
CA ASP A 163 -11.55 11.01 12.40
C ASP A 163 -10.79 11.20 13.73
N PRO A 164 -10.74 12.42 14.30
CA PRO A 164 -9.94 12.72 15.49
C PRO A 164 -10.42 12.06 16.79
N TRP A 165 -11.67 11.58 16.83
CA TRP A 165 -12.30 11.06 18.04
C TRP A 165 -12.27 9.53 18.11
N THR A 166 -12.33 8.88 16.95
CA THR A 166 -12.31 7.41 16.82
C THR A 166 -10.99 6.87 16.32
N GLY A 167 -10.17 7.71 15.66
CA GLY A 167 -8.97 7.29 14.96
C GLY A 167 -9.27 6.37 13.77
N SER A 168 -10.52 6.34 13.29
CA SER A 168 -10.95 5.53 12.16
C SER A 168 -10.85 6.30 10.84
N GLN A 169 -10.66 5.57 9.75
CA GLN A 169 -10.73 6.14 8.41
C GLN A 169 -12.12 6.70 8.14
N MET A 170 -12.17 7.97 7.72
CA MET A 170 -13.35 8.56 7.11
C MET A 170 -13.40 8.09 5.65
N THR A 171 -14.46 7.40 5.27
CA THR A 171 -14.77 7.24 3.85
C THR A 171 -15.00 8.61 3.25
N LYS A 172 -14.43 8.86 2.07
CA LYS A 172 -14.82 10.04 1.28
C LYS A 172 -16.35 9.98 1.13
N PRO A 173 -17.07 11.11 1.31
CA PRO A 173 -18.45 11.14 0.84
C PRO A 173 -18.41 10.76 -0.65
N GLU A 174 -19.30 9.86 -1.09
CA GLU A 174 -19.58 9.70 -2.52
C GLU A 174 -19.77 11.12 -3.07
N GLU A 175 -19.02 11.47 -4.11
CA GLU A 175 -19.36 12.63 -4.93
C GLU A 175 -20.76 12.32 -5.47
N ASP A 176 -21.78 12.90 -4.84
CA ASP A 176 -23.13 12.94 -5.41
C ASP A 176 -22.97 13.59 -6.79
N ASP A 177 -23.02 12.75 -7.84
CA ASP A 177 -23.13 13.18 -9.23
C ASP A 177 -24.29 14.18 -9.34
N ALA A 178 -23.96 15.47 -9.53
CA ALA A 178 -24.90 16.55 -9.76
C ALA A 178 -24.64 17.22 -11.12
#